data_AF-A0A947XU18-F1
#
_entry.id   AF-A0A947XU18-F1
#
_cell.length_a   1.000
_cell.length_b   1.000
_cell.length_c   1.000
_cell.angle_alpha   90.00
_cell.angle_beta   90.00
_cell.angle_gamma   90.00
#
_symmetry.space_group_name_H-M   'P 1'
#
loop_
_entity.id
_entity.type
_entity.pdbx_description
1 polymer ?
#
loop_
_entity_poly.entity_id
_entity_poly.type
_entity_poly.pdbx_seq_one_letter_code
_entity_poly.pdbx_strand_id
1 'polypeptide(L)'
;MLIDDACAGYAELAGIAPNAADHAYYQFLTLRWEALDVASLPSQHRDLVRAPPAKRPEALSRIADPLARLLDASLLVMRQEADVATLALAAETASERGWRQPLLTYLKLWQAQADILGDSAEAARLARRIQLIEQSFIPPHHLNVRPLPNDTTSQP
;
A
#
# COMPACT_ATOMS: atom_id res chain seq x y z
N MET A 1 -1.24 9.20 9.34
CA MET A 1 -0.12 10.16 9.31
C MET A 1 0.71 9.78 8.10
N LEU A 2 0.37 10.35 6.94
CA LEU A 2 1.26 10.37 5.78
C LEU A 2 2.37 11.36 6.15
N ILE A 3 3.62 11.02 5.83
CA ILE A 3 4.76 11.87 6.13
C ILE A 3 4.56 13.17 5.33
N ASP A 4 4.31 14.29 6.02
CA ASP A 4 4.00 15.60 5.40
C ASP A 4 5.21 16.23 4.68
N ASP A 5 6.39 15.60 4.78
CA ASP A 5 7.58 16.04 4.08
C ASP A 5 8.14 14.91 3.22
N ALA A 6 8.04 15.07 1.90
CA ALA A 6 8.49 14.11 0.91
C ALA A 6 10.02 14.04 0.91
N CYS A 7 10.55 13.33 1.90
CA CYS A 7 11.95 12.99 2.08
C CYS A 7 12.90 14.17 2.42
N ALA A 8 12.48 15.17 3.22
CA ALA A 8 13.39 16.23 3.69
C ALA A 8 14.67 15.71 4.37
N GLY A 9 14.56 14.65 5.17
CA GLY A 9 15.74 14.04 5.81
C GLY A 9 16.78 13.55 4.79
N TYR A 10 16.34 13.08 3.61
CA TYR A 10 17.26 12.76 2.53
C TYR A 10 17.84 14.02 1.87
N ALA A 11 17.03 15.07 1.67
CA ALA A 11 17.50 16.31 1.07
C ALA A 11 18.64 16.97 1.87
N GLU A 12 18.56 16.93 3.20
CA GLU A 12 19.65 17.36 4.09
C GLU A 12 20.90 16.48 3.93
N LEU A 13 20.72 15.15 3.94
CA LEU A 13 21.82 14.19 3.77
C LEU A 13 22.54 14.37 2.43
N ALA A 14 21.79 14.61 1.35
CA ALA A 14 22.34 14.78 0.00
C ALA A 14 23.28 15.98 -0.12
N GLY A 15 23.08 17.01 0.71
CA GLY A 15 23.96 18.19 0.74
C GLY A 15 25.34 17.92 1.36
N ILE A 16 25.44 16.92 2.25
CA ILE A 16 26.69 16.59 2.97
C ILE A 16 27.34 15.28 2.51
N ALA A 17 26.57 14.37 1.91
CA ALA A 17 27.03 13.07 1.44
C ALA A 17 26.36 12.72 0.10
N PRO A 18 26.77 13.36 -1.00
CA PRO A 18 26.12 13.15 -2.30
C PRO A 18 26.39 11.73 -2.84
N ASN A 19 25.31 11.08 -3.28
CA ASN A 19 25.35 9.78 -3.96
C ASN A 19 24.40 9.81 -5.16
N ALA A 20 24.91 9.46 -6.34
CA ALA A 20 24.15 9.54 -7.59
C ALA A 20 22.97 8.54 -7.64
N ALA A 21 23.16 7.31 -7.15
CA ALA A 21 22.12 6.29 -7.14
C ALA A 21 21.00 6.65 -6.15
N ASP A 22 21.37 7.13 -4.95
CA ASP A 22 20.40 7.59 -3.97
C ASP A 22 19.63 8.81 -4.48
N HIS A 23 20.30 9.72 -5.21
CA HIS A 23 19.67 10.90 -5.79
C HIS A 23 18.68 10.53 -6.89
N ALA A 24 19.01 9.53 -7.73
CA ALA A 24 18.08 8.98 -8.70
C ALA A 24 16.86 8.33 -8.01
N TYR A 25 17.08 7.56 -6.95
CA TYR A 25 16.00 6.94 -6.19
C TYR A 25 15.11 7.99 -5.48
N TYR A 26 15.70 9.06 -4.96
CA TYR A 26 14.97 10.20 -4.40
C TYR A 26 14.08 10.89 -5.45
N GLN A 27 14.61 11.17 -6.65
CA GLN A 27 13.82 11.72 -7.76
C GLN A 27 12.67 10.78 -8.14
N PHE A 28 12.92 9.47 -8.13
CA PHE A 28 11.90 8.46 -8.39
C PHE A 28 10.76 8.50 -7.37
N LEU A 29 11.08 8.47 -6.07
CA LEU A 29 10.10 8.52 -4.98
C LEU A 29 9.31 9.85 -4.94
N THR A 30 9.95 10.94 -5.34
CA THR A 30 9.34 12.28 -5.39
C THR A 30 8.68 12.61 -6.74
N LEU A 31 8.53 11.61 -7.61
CA LEU A 31 7.85 11.70 -8.91
C LEU A 31 8.50 12.65 -9.93
N ARG A 32 9.76 13.03 -9.74
CA ARG A 32 10.56 13.90 -10.63
C ARG A 32 11.23 13.06 -11.72
N TRP A 33 10.43 12.46 -12.60
CA TRP A 33 10.92 11.48 -13.57
C TRP A 33 11.50 12.10 -14.85
N GLU A 34 11.26 13.39 -15.10
CA GLU A 34 11.70 14.09 -16.33
C GLU A 34 13.23 14.25 -16.41
N ALA A 35 13.89 14.41 -15.27
CA ALA A 35 15.35 14.59 -15.16
C ALA A 35 16.06 13.33 -14.62
N LEU A 36 15.32 12.23 -14.46
CA LEU A 36 15.80 11.02 -13.82
C LEU A 36 16.67 10.20 -14.77
N ASP A 37 17.93 9.97 -14.38
CA ASP A 37 18.74 8.94 -15.02
C ASP A 37 18.23 7.54 -14.64
N VAL A 38 17.41 6.96 -15.51
CA VAL A 38 16.80 5.65 -15.30
C VAL A 38 17.84 4.53 -15.21
N ALA A 39 19.03 4.68 -15.79
CA ALA A 39 20.09 3.67 -15.67
C ALA A 39 20.60 3.54 -14.23
N SER A 40 20.52 4.63 -13.45
CA SER A 40 20.94 4.69 -12.05
C SER A 40 19.89 4.14 -11.07
N LEU A 41 18.66 3.87 -11.51
CA LEU A 41 17.63 3.26 -10.65
C LEU A 41 17.90 1.76 -10.40
N PRO A 42 17.39 1.21 -9.29
CA PRO A 42 17.26 -0.24 -9.14
C PRO A 42 16.49 -0.85 -10.32
N SER A 43 16.98 -1.97 -10.85
CA SER A 43 16.50 -2.54 -12.13
C SER A 43 14.99 -2.77 -12.17
N GLN A 44 14.40 -3.18 -11.05
CA GLN A 44 12.98 -3.46 -10.90
C GLN A 44 12.04 -2.28 -11.20
N HIS A 45 12.52 -1.03 -11.09
CA HIS A 45 11.72 0.18 -11.31
C HIS A 45 11.92 0.80 -12.70
N ARG A 46 12.97 0.37 -13.42
CA ARG A 46 13.39 1.02 -14.67
C ARG A 46 12.32 0.94 -15.75
N ASP A 47 11.66 -0.20 -15.86
CA ASP A 47 10.64 -0.43 -16.88
C ASP A 47 9.40 0.44 -16.66
N LEU A 48 9.01 0.69 -15.39
CA LEU A 48 7.92 1.59 -15.05
C LEU A 48 8.20 3.01 -15.55
N VAL A 49 9.38 3.55 -15.26
CA VAL A 49 9.74 4.92 -15.64
C VAL A 49 9.88 5.07 -17.16
N ARG A 50 10.47 4.06 -17.83
CA ARG A 50 10.64 4.04 -19.30
C ARG A 50 9.33 3.89 -20.06
N ALA A 51 8.35 3.18 -19.49
CA ALA A 51 7.08 2.96 -20.16
C ALA A 51 6.32 4.29 -20.34
N PRO A 52 5.65 4.48 -21.49
CA PRO A 52 4.72 5.60 -21.64
C PRO A 52 3.57 5.45 -20.63
N PRO A 53 2.94 6.56 -20.17
CA PRO A 53 1.94 6.53 -19.10
C PRO A 53 0.86 5.45 -19.27
N ALA A 54 0.31 5.32 -20.47
CA ALA A 54 -0.73 4.33 -20.81
C ALA A 54 -0.29 2.86 -20.67
N LYS A 55 1.01 2.58 -20.55
CA LYS A 55 1.59 1.23 -20.44
C LYS A 55 2.23 0.94 -19.09
N ARG A 56 2.28 1.92 -18.18
CA ARG A 56 2.87 1.74 -16.85
C ARG A 56 2.11 0.73 -15.98
N PRO A 57 0.76 0.69 -15.98
CA PRO A 57 0.03 -0.36 -15.26
C PRO A 57 0.46 -1.78 -15.66
N GLU A 58 0.70 -2.02 -16.95
CA GLU A 58 1.14 -3.33 -17.46
C GLU A 58 2.54 -3.71 -16.94
N ALA A 59 3.42 -2.72 -16.71
CA ALA A 59 4.79 -2.94 -16.23
C ALA A 59 4.83 -3.50 -14.80
N LEU A 60 3.85 -3.15 -13.95
CA LEU A 60 3.79 -3.62 -12.55
C LEU A 60 3.76 -5.15 -12.43
N SER A 61 3.07 -5.82 -13.36
CA SER A 61 2.93 -7.29 -13.36
C SER A 61 4.26 -8.02 -13.53
N ARG A 62 5.27 -7.36 -14.10
CA ARG A 62 6.60 -7.93 -14.35
C ARG A 62 7.56 -7.76 -13.16
N ILE A 63 7.18 -6.96 -12.18
CA ILE A 63 8.00 -6.72 -10.98
C ILE A 63 7.84 -7.93 -10.05
N ALA A 64 8.91 -8.69 -9.88
CA ALA A 64 8.91 -9.91 -9.07
C ALA A 64 8.90 -9.63 -7.56
N ASP A 65 9.61 -8.59 -7.11
CA ASP A 65 9.65 -8.22 -5.70
C ASP A 65 8.32 -7.57 -5.28
N PRO A 66 7.62 -8.10 -4.27
CA PRO A 66 6.30 -7.62 -3.86
C PRO A 66 6.34 -6.20 -3.31
N LEU A 67 7.42 -5.81 -2.61
CA LEU A 67 7.52 -4.49 -2.01
C LEU A 67 7.75 -3.44 -3.09
N ALA A 68 8.65 -3.74 -4.03
CA ALA A 68 8.87 -2.92 -5.22
C ALA A 68 7.58 -2.76 -6.03
N ARG A 69 6.80 -3.83 -6.21
CA ARG A 69 5.52 -3.77 -6.93
C ARG A 69 4.51 -2.85 -6.22
N LEU A 70 4.41 -2.91 -4.89
CA LEU A 70 3.54 -2.01 -4.13
C LEU A 70 4.03 -0.56 -4.13
N LEU A 71 5.34 -0.35 -4.07
CA LEU A 71 5.93 0.97 -4.18
C LEU A 71 5.53 1.59 -5.52
N ASP A 72 5.75 0.88 -6.62
CA ASP A 72 5.46 1.35 -7.98
C ASP A 72 3.95 1.59 -8.17
N ALA A 73 3.10 0.70 -7.66
CA ALA A 73 1.66 0.91 -7.66
C ALA A 73 1.25 2.18 -6.87
N SER A 74 1.90 2.46 -5.73
CA SER A 74 1.67 3.70 -4.96
C SER A 74 2.03 4.93 -5.77
N LEU A 75 3.17 4.90 -6.49
CA LEU A 75 3.60 6.01 -7.33
C LEU A 75 2.63 6.26 -8.49
N LEU A 76 2.07 5.21 -9.10
CA LEU A 76 1.02 5.38 -10.12
C LEU A 76 -0.27 5.99 -9.54
N VAL A 77 -0.67 5.60 -8.32
CA VAL A 77 -1.81 6.24 -7.64
C VAL A 77 -1.55 7.73 -7.41
N MET A 78 -0.37 8.09 -6.90
CA MET A 78 0.00 9.50 -6.66
C MET A 78 0.05 10.32 -7.94
N ARG A 79 0.41 9.70 -9.07
CA ARG A 79 0.41 10.34 -10.40
C ARG A 79 -0.96 10.35 -11.08
N GLN A 80 -2.00 9.79 -10.46
CA GLN A 80 -3.32 9.59 -11.06
C GLN A 80 -3.30 8.74 -12.34
N GLU A 81 -2.32 7.82 -12.43
CA GLU A 81 -2.12 6.92 -13.57
C GLU A 81 -2.56 5.47 -13.24
N ALA A 82 -3.03 5.22 -12.01
CA ALA A 82 -3.51 3.91 -11.59
C ALA A 82 -4.91 3.61 -12.14
N ASP A 83 -5.07 2.43 -12.71
CA ASP A 83 -6.36 1.87 -13.15
C ASP A 83 -6.86 0.79 -12.17
N VAL A 84 -8.04 0.23 -12.46
CA VAL A 84 -8.63 -0.86 -11.66
C VAL A 84 -7.69 -2.06 -11.56
N ALA A 85 -6.98 -2.39 -12.65
CA ALA A 85 -6.02 -3.50 -12.67
C ALA A 85 -4.82 -3.24 -11.72
N THR A 86 -4.33 -1.99 -11.66
CA THR A 86 -3.29 -1.56 -10.73
C THR A 86 -3.71 -1.76 -9.28
N LEU A 87 -4.92 -1.30 -8.92
CA LEU A 87 -5.44 -1.43 -7.55
C LEU A 87 -5.69 -2.90 -7.17
N ALA A 88 -6.21 -3.70 -8.11
CA ALA A 88 -6.42 -5.12 -7.90
C ALA A 88 -5.10 -5.87 -7.66
N LEU A 89 -4.09 -5.65 -8.51
CA LEU A 89 -2.77 -6.26 -8.39
C LEU A 89 -2.07 -5.86 -7.07
N ALA A 90 -2.19 -4.60 -6.66
CA ALA A 90 -1.62 -4.13 -5.41
C ALA A 90 -2.33 -4.74 -4.19
N ALA A 91 -3.66 -4.82 -4.21
CA ALA A 91 -4.42 -5.50 -3.16
C ALA A 91 -4.07 -6.99 -3.07
N GLU A 92 -3.94 -7.70 -4.19
CA GLU A 92 -3.52 -9.10 -4.22
C GLU A 92 -2.10 -9.28 -3.66
N THR A 93 -1.15 -8.48 -4.12
CA THR A 93 0.25 -8.52 -3.66
C THR A 93 0.35 -8.28 -2.15
N ALA A 94 -0.40 -7.32 -1.61
CA ALA A 94 -0.45 -7.09 -0.16
C ALA A 94 -1.10 -8.26 0.59
N SER A 95 -2.16 -8.85 0.04
CA SER A 95 -2.86 -9.99 0.62
C SER A 95 -1.97 -11.23 0.70
N GLU A 96 -1.24 -11.56 -0.36
CA GLU A 96 -0.30 -12.70 -0.41
C GLU A 96 0.80 -12.61 0.64
N ARG A 97 1.21 -11.38 0.99
CA ARG A 97 2.23 -11.11 2.01
C ARG A 97 1.67 -10.91 3.41
N GLY A 98 0.35 -10.96 3.59
CA GLY A 98 -0.30 -10.69 4.87
C GLY A 98 -0.18 -9.23 5.32
N TRP A 99 0.12 -8.30 4.41
CA TRP A 99 0.31 -6.88 4.70
C TRP A 99 -1.03 -6.16 4.78
N ARG A 100 -1.64 -6.21 5.97
CA ARG A 100 -2.97 -5.68 6.23
C ARG A 100 -3.14 -4.20 5.90
N GLN A 101 -2.18 -3.35 6.27
CA GLN A 101 -2.31 -1.90 6.09
C GLN A 101 -2.31 -1.51 4.59
N PRO A 102 -1.32 -1.93 3.78
CA PRO A 102 -1.38 -1.73 2.33
C PRO A 102 -2.65 -2.34 1.70
N LEU A 103 -3.03 -3.56 2.10
CA LEU A 103 -4.24 -4.21 1.59
C LEU A 103 -5.49 -3.34 1.81
N LEU A 104 -5.71 -2.85 3.03
CA LEU A 104 -6.85 -1.98 3.33
C LEU A 104 -6.80 -0.66 2.55
N THR A 105 -5.62 -0.07 2.39
CA THR A 105 -5.44 1.15 1.60
C THR A 105 -5.89 0.94 0.14
N TYR A 106 -5.39 -0.11 -0.52
CA TYR A 106 -5.75 -0.35 -1.92
C TYR A 106 -7.21 -0.77 -2.10
N LEU A 107 -7.79 -1.53 -1.17
CA LEU A 107 -9.21 -1.86 -1.22
C LEU A 107 -10.10 -0.62 -1.08
N LYS A 108 -9.73 0.34 -0.23
CA LYS A 108 -10.47 1.60 -0.07
C LYS A 108 -10.35 2.50 -1.30
N LEU A 109 -9.16 2.57 -1.91
CA LEU A 109 -8.98 3.28 -3.18
C LEU A 109 -9.82 2.66 -4.30
N TRP A 110 -9.85 1.33 -4.38
CA TRP A 110 -10.65 0.61 -5.38
C TRP A 110 -12.15 0.83 -5.15
N GLN A 111 -12.61 0.77 -3.90
CA GLN A 111 -14.00 1.06 -3.57
C GLN A 111 -14.40 2.47 -4.01
N ALA A 112 -13.58 3.48 -3.68
CA ALA A 112 -13.83 4.86 -4.09
C ALA A 112 -13.90 5.03 -5.61
N GLN A 113 -13.05 4.30 -6.36
CA GLN A 113 -13.12 4.30 -7.83
C GLN A 113 -14.41 3.66 -8.35
N ALA A 114 -14.84 2.54 -7.77
CA ALA A 114 -16.10 1.88 -8.13
C ALA A 114 -17.30 2.81 -7.86
N ASP A 115 -17.31 3.53 -6.73
CA ASP A 115 -18.32 4.53 -6.41
C ASP A 115 -18.37 5.66 -7.45
N ILE A 116 -17.20 6.17 -7.87
CA ILE A 116 -17.11 7.22 -8.93
C ILE A 116 -17.65 6.70 -10.27
N LEU A 117 -17.39 5.44 -10.60
CA LEU A 117 -17.86 4.81 -11.85
C LEU A 117 -19.32 4.34 -11.77
N GLY A 118 -19.97 4.43 -10.60
CA GLY A 118 -21.34 3.97 -10.38
C GLY A 118 -21.49 2.45 -10.30
N ASP A 119 -20.39 1.70 -10.14
CA ASP A 119 -20.41 0.24 -9.97
C ASP A 119 -20.73 -0.12 -8.52
N SER A 120 -22.01 0.04 -8.16
CA SER A 120 -22.51 -0.23 -6.81
C SER A 120 -22.32 -1.68 -6.36
N ALA A 121 -22.33 -2.63 -7.30
CA ALA A 121 -22.12 -4.04 -6.99
C ALA A 121 -20.67 -4.29 -6.55
N GLU A 122 -19.71 -3.74 -7.28
CA GLU A 122 -18.30 -3.85 -6.94
C GLU A 122 -17.96 -3.09 -5.66
N ALA A 123 -18.50 -1.88 -5.49
CA ALA A 123 -18.32 -1.10 -4.26
C ALA A 123 -18.84 -1.86 -3.02
N ALA A 124 -20.02 -2.49 -3.10
CA ALA A 124 -20.56 -3.31 -2.02
C ALA A 124 -19.70 -4.55 -1.71
N ARG A 125 -19.17 -5.21 -2.75
CA ARG A 125 -18.24 -6.35 -2.61
C ARG A 125 -16.96 -5.94 -1.88
N LEU A 126 -16.36 -4.81 -2.28
CA LEU A 126 -15.15 -4.27 -1.67
C LEU A 126 -15.40 -3.82 -0.22
N ALA A 127 -16.52 -3.16 0.05
CA ALA A 127 -16.94 -2.77 1.40
C ALA A 127 -16.98 -3.98 2.33
N ARG A 128 -17.58 -5.10 1.87
CA ARG A 128 -17.64 -6.32 2.66
C ARG A 128 -16.26 -6.91 2.94
N ARG A 129 -15.36 -6.91 1.95
CA ARG A 129 -13.99 -7.40 2.12
C ARG A 129 -13.20 -6.54 3.13
N ILE A 130 -13.31 -5.22 3.04
CA ILE A 130 -12.69 -4.28 3.98
C ILE A 130 -13.17 -4.57 5.40
N GLN A 131 -14.49 -4.69 5.59
CA GLN A 131 -15.10 -4.98 6.88
C GLN A 131 -14.56 -6.28 7.50
N LEU A 132 -14.46 -7.37 6.72
CA LEU A 132 -13.92 -8.65 7.20
C LEU A 132 -12.47 -8.53 7.67
N ILE A 133 -11.64 -7.80 6.92
CA ILE A 133 -10.23 -7.60 7.28
C ILE A 133 -10.12 -6.74 8.55
N GLU A 134 -10.93 -5.69 8.69
CA GLU A 134 -10.93 -4.84 9.89
C GLU A 134 -11.44 -5.60 11.13
N GLN A 135 -12.47 -6.44 10.98
CA GLN A 135 -13.00 -7.27 12.07
C GLN A 135 -12.03 -8.34 12.55
N SER A 136 -11.23 -8.93 11.65
CA SER A 136 -10.21 -9.92 12.01
C SER A 136 -9.16 -9.38 13.00
N PHE A 137 -9.09 -8.06 13.18
CA PHE A 137 -8.13 -7.37 14.03
C PHE A 137 -8.69 -6.98 15.42
N ILE A 138 -9.98 -7.17 15.68
CA ILE A 138 -10.52 -6.93 17.03
C ILE A 138 -9.99 -8.06 17.95
N PRO A 139 -9.09 -7.79 18.90
CA PRO A 139 -8.64 -8.81 19.83
C PRO A 139 -9.85 -9.29 20.66
N PRO A 140 -9.96 -10.58 21.01
CA PRO A 140 -10.98 -11.06 21.93
C PRO A 140 -10.62 -10.61 23.36
N HIS A 141 -10.68 -9.31 23.62
CA HIS A 141 -10.90 -8.85 24.99
C HIS A 141 -12.40 -8.99 25.25
N HIS A 142 -12.79 -9.37 26.47
CA HIS A 142 -14.17 -9.54 26.95
C HIS A 142 -15.02 -10.70 26.40
N LEU A 143 -14.50 -11.94 26.46
CA LEU A 143 -15.34 -13.03 27.00
C LEU A 143 -15.32 -12.88 28.52
N ASN A 144 -16.35 -12.20 29.04
CA ASN A 144 -16.57 -11.94 30.45
C ASN A 144 -16.75 -13.27 31.20
N VAL A 145 -15.68 -13.80 31.79
CA VAL A 145 -15.77 -14.97 32.69
C VAL A 145 -16.44 -14.49 33.96
N ARG A 146 -17.74 -14.76 34.09
CA ARG A 146 -18.51 -14.53 35.31
C ARG A 146 -17.88 -15.38 36.44
N PRO A 147 -17.40 -14.80 37.54
CA PRO A 147 -16.87 -15.61 38.63
C PRO A 147 -18.02 -16.40 39.29
N LEU A 148 -17.80 -17.69 39.51
CA LEU A 148 -18.69 -18.57 40.26
C LEU A 148 -18.77 -18.08 41.72
N PRO A 149 -19.95 -18.10 42.37
CA PRO A 149 -20.05 -17.79 43.79
C PRO A 149 -19.35 -18.88 44.61
N ASN A 150 -18.48 -18.46 45.52
CA ASN A 150 -17.84 -19.35 46.50
C ASN A 150 -18.87 -19.77 47.56
N ASP A 151 -19.33 -21.02 47.51
CA ASP A 151 -20.02 -21.65 48.64
C ASP A 151 -19.00 -21.90 49.76
N THR A 152 -19.02 -21.02 50.76
CA THR A 152 -18.35 -21.29 52.05
C THR A 152 -19.37 -21.96 52.95
N THR A 153 -19.37 -23.29 52.99
CA THR A 153 -20.01 -24.05 54.07
C THR A 153 -18.94 -24.89 54.74
N SER A 154 -18.22 -24.27 55.68
CA SER A 154 -17.49 -25.01 56.72
C SER A 154 -18.43 -25.19 57.91
N GLN A 155 -18.70 -26.45 58.25
CA GLN A 155 -19.39 -26.86 59.45
C GLN A 155 -18.97 -28.30 59.78
N PRO A 156 -18.96 -28.72 61.05
CA PRO A 156 -18.48 -28.05 62.26
C PRO A 156 -17.07 -28.54 62.70
#